data_AF-A0A7W5YKX2-F1
#
_entry.id   AF-A0A7W5YKX2-F1
#
_cell.length_a   1.000
_cell.length_b   1.000
_cell.length_c   1.000
_cell.angle_alpha   90.00
_cell.angle_beta   90.00
_cell.angle_gamma   90.00
#
_symmetry.space_group_name_H-M   'P 1'
#
loop_
_entity.id
_entity.type
_entity.pdbx_description
1 polymer ?
#
loop_
_entity_poly.entity_id
_entity_poly.type
_entity_poly.pdbx_seq_one_letter_code
_entity_poly.pdbx_strand_id
1 'polypeptide(L)' 'MISFIDEHRSVFGVEPICRLLPIALSTYYENVAKREDVDRLSVRARSDIAWKIEI' A
#
# COMPACT_ATOMS: atom_id res chain seq x y z
N MET A 1 -1.37 7.29 2.04
CA MET A 1 0.07 7.17 2.32
C MET A 1 0.83 6.54 1.16
N ILE A 2 0.58 5.29 0.78
CA ILE A 2 1.32 4.63 -0.31
C ILE A 2 1.16 5.35 -1.66
N SER A 3 -0.03 5.90 -1.95
CA SER A 3 -0.27 6.72 -3.16
C SER A 3 0.64 7.94 -3.25
N PHE A 4 0.93 8.60 -2.14
CA PHE A 4 1.86 9.74 -2.10
C PHE A 4 3.28 9.31 -2.47
N ILE A 5 3.73 8.16 -1.94
CA ILE A 5 5.03 7.58 -2.28
C ILE A 5 5.06 7.23 -3.77
N ASP A 6 4.01 6.60 -4.31
CA ASP A 6 3.92 6.22 -5.72
C ASP A 6 4.00 7.43 -6.67
N GLU A 7 3.36 8.54 -6.31
CA GLU A 7 3.36 9.77 -7.11
C GLU A 7 4.75 10.42 -7.15
N HIS A 8 5.53 10.32 -6.07
CA HIS A 8 6.79 11.04 -5.90
C HIS A 8 8.03 10.17 -6.09
N ARG A 9 7.89 8.84 -6.18
CA ARG A 9 9.02 7.90 -6.27
C ARG A 9 9.88 8.08 -7.52
N SER A 10 9.33 8.64 -8.61
CA SER A 10 10.08 8.89 -9.84
C SER A 10 11.12 10.00 -9.67
N VAL A 11 10.86 10.95 -8.78
CA VAL A 11 11.73 12.12 -8.53
C VAL A 11 12.67 11.87 -7.36
N PHE A 12 12.15 11.34 -6.25
CA PHE A 12 12.93 11.21 -5.00
C PHE A 12 13.37 9.78 -4.68
N GLY A 13 12.83 8.78 -5.37
CA GLY A 13 12.96 7.38 -4.96
C GLY A 13 12.09 7.03 -3.74
N VAL A 14 11.90 5.74 -3.50
CA VAL A 14 11.03 5.23 -2.43
C VAL A 14 11.67 5.38 -1.05
N GLU A 15 12.97 5.07 -0.94
CA GLU A 15 13.69 5.02 0.33
C GLU A 15 13.75 6.38 1.06
N PRO A 16 14.06 7.50 0.38
CA PRO A 16 14.10 8.81 1.03
C PRO A 16 12.72 9.24 1.56
N ILE A 17 11.65 8.94 0.83
CA ILE A 17 10.28 9.25 1.25
C ILE A 17 9.89 8.40 2.46
N CYS A 18 10.23 7.10 2.46
CA CYS A 18 9.95 6.21 3.60
C CYS A 18 10.65 6.68 4.87
N ARG A 19 11.89 7.18 4.75
CA ARG A 19 12.64 7.76 5.88
C ARG A 19 11.97 9.02 6.45
N LEU A 20 11.38 9.85 5.59
CA LEU A 20 10.66 11.06 6.01
C LEU A 20 9.30 10.77 6.64
N LEU A 21 8.61 9.71 6.19
CA LEU A 21 7.29 9.27 6.69
C LEU A 21 7.36 8.30 7.89
N PRO A 22 8.49 8.26 8.60
CA PRO A 22 9.02 7.13 9.38
C PRO A 22 8.32 5.77 9.18
N ILE A 23 8.37 5.22 7.96
CA ILE A 23 7.93 3.84 7.67
C ILE A 23 9.08 2.99 7.17
N ALA A 24 8.99 1.68 7.41
CA ALA A 24 9.95 0.73 6.84
C ALA A 24 9.71 0.54 5.34
N LEU A 25 10.79 0.29 4.59
CA LEU A 25 10.72 0.00 3.16
C LEU A 25 9.91 -1.29 2.88
N SER A 26 10.00 -2.28 3.77
CA SER A 26 9.18 -3.50 3.71
C SER A 26 7.68 -3.18 3.77
N THR A 27 7.27 -2.24 4.63
CA THR A 27 5.87 -1.80 4.73
C THR A 27 5.38 -1.22 3.40
N TYR A 28 6.19 -0.44 2.69
CA TYR A 28 5.82 0.05 1.36
C TYR A 28 5.55 -1.10 0.39
N TYR A 29 6.51 -2.02 0.25
CA TYR A 29 6.39 -3.14 -0.70
C TYR A 29 5.27 -4.12 -0.32
N GLU A 30 5.03 -4.36 0.96
CA GLU A 30 3.88 -5.15 1.42
C GLU A 30 2.55 -4.52 1.00
N ASN A 31 2.43 -3.20 1.07
CA ASN A 31 1.22 -2.52 0.64
C ASN A 31 1.06 -2.53 -0.88
N VAL A 32 2.15 -2.41 -1.65
CA VAL A 32 2.13 -2.58 -3.10
C VAL A 32 1.66 -4.00 -3.45
N ALA A 33 2.26 -5.01 -2.83
CA ALA A 33 1.89 -6.42 -3.01
C ALA A 33 0.41 -6.69 -2.70
N LYS A 34 -0.13 -6.10 -1.63
CA LYS A 34 -1.55 -6.20 -1.26
C LYS A 34 -2.51 -5.50 -2.23
N ARG A 35 -2.03 -4.51 -2.99
CA ARG A 35 -2.83 -3.80 -4.01
C ARG A 35 -2.87 -4.57 -5.32
N GLU A 36 -1.76 -5.20 -5.69
CA GLU A 36 -1.66 -6.00 -6.91
C GLU A 36 -2.35 -7.36 -6.77
N ASP A 37 -2.38 -7.90 -5.55
CA ASP A 37 -2.95 -9.22 -5.28
C ASP A 37 -3.90 -9.18 -4.07
N VAL A 38 -5.19 -9.30 -4.38
CA VAL A 38 -6.28 -9.32 -3.40
C VAL A 38 -6.14 -10.52 -2.45
N ASP A 39 -5.55 -11.64 -2.87
CA ASP A 39 -5.36 -12.82 -2.01
C ASP A 39 -4.29 -12.62 -0.94
N ARG A 40 -3.44 -11.58 -1.08
CA ARG A 40 -2.47 -11.17 -0.04
C ARG A 40 -3.10 -10.31 1.03
N LEU A 41 -4.37 -9.90 0.86
CA LEU A 41 -5.14 -9.23 1.90
C LEU A 41 -5.58 -10.23 2.98
N SER A 42 -5.76 -9.73 4.20
CA SER A 42 -6.36 -10.55 5.26
C SER A 42 -7.79 -10.92 4.88
N VAL A 43 -8.30 -12.03 5.43
CA VAL A 43 -9.69 -12.47 5.24
C VAL A 43 -10.67 -11.32 5.52
N ARG A 44 -10.46 -10.60 6.62
CA ARG A 44 -11.29 -9.43 6.97
C ARG A 44 -11.22 -8.33 5.90
N ALA A 45 -10.03 -7.96 5.45
CA ALA A 45 -9.89 -6.91 4.45
C ALA A 45 -10.53 -7.28 3.10
N ARG A 46 -10.49 -8.56 2.71
CA ARG A 46 -11.23 -9.05 1.53
C ARG A 46 -12.74 -8.95 1.73
N SER A 47 -13.25 -9.39 2.88
CA SER A 47 -14.69 -9.26 3.21
C SER A 47 -15.14 -7.79 3.23
N ASP A 48 -14.35 -6.89 3.81
CA ASP A 48 -14.68 -5.45 3.88
C ASP A 48 -14.77 -4.81 2.48
N ILE A 49 -13.96 -5.27 1.52
CA ILE A 49 -14.06 -4.84 0.11
C ILE A 49 -15.33 -5.37 -0.54
N ALA A 50 -15.63 -6.66 -0.37
CA ALA A 50 -16.84 -7.28 -0.91
C ALA A 50 -18.12 -6.61 -0.37
N TRP A 51 -18.17 -6.34 0.94
CA TRP A 51 -19.31 -5.69 1.59
C TRP A 51 -19.57 -4.27 1.09
N LYS A 52 -18.51 -3.53 0.72
CA LYS A 52 -18.64 -2.18 0.15
C LYS A 52 -19.22 -2.15 -1.26
N ILE A 53 -19.25 -3.29 -1.95
CA ILE A 53 -19.82 -3.40 -3.31
C ILE A 53 -21.34 -3.66 -3.25
N GLU A 54 -21.86 -4.10 -2.09
CA GLU A 54 -23.26 -4.49 -1.91
C GLU A 54 -24.19 -3.35 -1.41
N ILE A 55 -23.68 -2.12 -1.24
CA ILE A 55 -24.43 -0.92 -0.83
C ILE A 55 -24.49 0.08 -1.98
#